data_AF-A0AA40SD87-F1
#
_entry.id   AF-A0AA40SD87-F1
#
_cell.length_a   1.000
_cell.length_b   1.000
_cell.length_c   1.000
_cell.angle_alpha   90.00
_cell.angle_beta   90.00
_cell.angle_gamma   90.00
#
_symmetry.space_group_name_H-M   'P 1'
#
loop_
_entity.id
_entity.type
_entity.pdbx_description
1 polymer ?
#
loop_
_entity_poly.entity_id
_entity_poly.type
_entity_poly.pdbx_seq_one_letter_code
_entity_poly.pdbx_strand_id
1 'polypeptide(L)'
;MTEPGPTGRTAPPAPAADTSPLQTGGRHDGEPLPRAQVCETHTAIVFFAGDRAYKLKKPVDLEFLDYTTVAARRAACEREVALNRRFAPDVYLGLGELRSPDAQAPEPLVVMRRMPADRRLSAWCGKG
;
A
#
# COMPACT_ATOMS: atom_id res chain seq x y z
N MET A 1 14.13 48.31 23.44
CA MET A 1 14.46 47.47 22.28
C MET A 1 13.91 46.10 22.63
N THR A 2 12.78 45.74 22.03
CA THR A 2 11.86 44.69 22.52
C THR A 2 12.14 43.37 21.82
N GLU A 3 12.40 42.31 22.57
CA GLU A 3 12.44 40.92 22.08
C GLU A 3 11.02 40.38 21.85
N PRO A 4 10.78 39.54 20.82
CA PRO A 4 9.46 39.02 20.51
C PRO A 4 9.13 37.79 21.38
N GLY A 5 7.95 37.78 21.99
CA GLY A 5 7.40 36.59 22.65
C GLY A 5 6.92 35.54 21.63
N PRO A 6 6.93 34.24 21.96
CA PRO A 6 6.47 33.21 21.04
C PRO A 6 4.94 33.23 20.93
N THR A 7 4.44 33.53 19.73
CA THR A 7 3.02 33.36 19.39
C THR A 7 2.68 31.87 19.35
N GLY A 8 2.01 31.38 20.39
CA GLY A 8 1.40 30.06 20.41
C GLY A 8 0.35 29.95 19.31
N ARG A 9 0.56 29.04 18.34
CA ARG A 9 -0.41 28.74 17.29
C ARG A 9 -1.28 27.58 17.76
N THR A 10 -2.49 27.89 18.22
CA THR A 10 -3.51 26.90 18.56
C THR A 10 -3.90 26.11 17.30
N ALA A 11 -3.79 24.79 17.34
CA ALA A 11 -4.18 23.92 16.24
C ALA A 11 -5.72 23.88 16.10
N PRO A 12 -6.27 23.96 14.88
CA PRO A 12 -7.70 23.72 14.66
C PRO A 12 -8.04 22.23 14.91
N PRO A 13 -9.27 21.92 15.36
CA PRO A 13 -9.68 20.54 15.57
C PRO A 13 -9.62 19.76 14.25
N ALA A 14 -9.14 18.52 14.33
CA ALA A 14 -9.03 17.62 13.19
C ALA A 14 -10.38 17.47 12.46
N PRO A 15 -10.42 17.51 11.12
CA PRO A 15 -11.64 17.22 10.40
C PRO A 15 -12.07 15.78 10.67
N ALA A 16 -13.36 15.60 10.94
CA ALA A 16 -13.96 14.30 11.15
C ALA A 16 -13.61 13.37 9.97
N ALA A 17 -13.01 12.22 10.27
CA ALA A 17 -12.72 11.20 9.30
C ALA A 17 -14.01 10.85 8.55
N ASP A 18 -13.98 10.96 7.22
CA ASP A 18 -15.02 10.40 6.37
C ASP A 18 -14.98 8.88 6.53
N THR A 19 -15.90 8.35 7.32
CA THR A 19 -16.08 6.93 7.65
C THR A 19 -16.84 6.18 6.55
N SER A 20 -16.88 6.72 5.33
CA SER A 20 -17.43 6.02 4.17
C SER A 20 -16.89 4.58 4.12
N PRO A 21 -17.77 3.57 4.13
CA PRO A 21 -17.35 2.19 4.34
C PRO A 21 -16.39 1.77 3.23
N LEU A 22 -15.30 1.10 3.64
CA LEU A 22 -14.52 0.23 2.80
C LEU A 22 -15.51 -0.66 2.03
N GLN A 23 -15.68 -0.41 0.72
CA GLN A 23 -16.47 -1.26 -0.16
C GLN A 23 -15.85 -2.65 -0.05
N THR A 24 -16.48 -3.48 0.79
CA THR A 24 -16.03 -4.81 1.12
C THR A 24 -16.33 -5.63 -0.12
N GLY A 25 -15.28 -5.88 -0.91
CA GLY A 25 -15.31 -6.89 -1.95
C GLY A 25 -15.87 -8.17 -1.34
N GLY A 26 -16.94 -8.69 -1.94
CA GLY A 26 -17.77 -9.74 -1.39
C GLY A 26 -16.99 -10.95 -0.87
N ARG A 27 -17.63 -11.69 0.06
CA ARG A 27 -17.20 -13.04 0.43
C ARG A 27 -17.04 -13.87 -0.84
N HIS A 28 -15.79 -14.09 -1.25
CA HIS A 28 -15.44 -15.09 -2.25
C HIS A 28 -15.05 -16.35 -1.49
N ASP A 29 -16.05 -17.01 -0.92
CA ASP A 29 -15.89 -18.32 -0.30
C ASP A 29 -15.70 -19.35 -1.41
N GLY A 30 -14.47 -19.84 -1.59
CA GLY A 30 -14.17 -21.04 -2.41
C GLY A 30 -14.16 -20.89 -3.94
N GLU A 31 -14.61 -19.77 -4.51
CA GLU A 31 -14.56 -19.55 -5.97
C GLU A 31 -13.11 -19.34 -6.46
N PRO A 32 -12.70 -19.94 -7.60
CA PRO A 32 -11.39 -19.72 -8.19
C PRO A 32 -11.12 -18.23 -8.39
N LEU A 33 -10.02 -17.74 -7.82
CA LEU A 33 -9.67 -16.34 -7.97
C LEU A 33 -9.53 -15.99 -9.46
N PRO A 34 -10.05 -14.84 -9.92
CA PRO A 34 -9.95 -14.45 -11.31
C PRO A 34 -8.49 -14.36 -11.74
N ARG A 35 -8.22 -14.70 -13.01
CA ARG A 35 -6.86 -14.78 -13.58
C ARG A 35 -6.06 -13.51 -13.39
N ALA A 36 -6.74 -12.36 -13.43
CA ALA A 36 -6.21 -11.06 -13.04
C ALA A 36 -7.23 -10.28 -12.21
N GLN A 37 -6.74 -9.44 -11.30
CA GLN A 37 -7.54 -8.54 -10.47
C GLN A 37 -6.73 -7.30 -10.11
N VAL A 38 -7.39 -6.17 -9.90
CA VAL A 38 -6.76 -4.94 -9.37
C VAL A 38 -7.53 -4.50 -8.12
N CYS A 39 -6.78 -4.05 -7.12
CA CYS A 39 -7.30 -3.44 -5.91
C CYS A 39 -6.55 -2.14 -5.66
N GLU A 40 -7.28 -1.11 -5.25
CA GLU A 40 -6.70 0.20 -4.99
C GLU A 40 -6.90 0.63 -3.55
N THR A 41 -5.91 1.33 -3.03
CA THR A 41 -5.96 2.05 -1.76
C THR A 41 -5.64 3.52 -2.03
N HIS A 42 -5.71 4.34 -0.99
CA HIS A 42 -5.30 5.75 -1.07
C HIS A 42 -3.83 5.92 -1.49
N THR A 43 -2.95 4.98 -1.13
CA THR A 43 -1.49 5.14 -1.31
C THR A 43 -0.86 4.12 -2.26
N ALA A 44 -1.61 3.13 -2.73
CA ALA A 44 -1.08 2.05 -3.55
C ALA A 44 -2.12 1.42 -4.49
N ILE A 45 -1.63 0.85 -5.58
CA ILE A 45 -2.37 -0.04 -6.49
C ILE A 45 -1.76 -1.43 -6.35
N VAL A 46 -2.61 -2.44 -6.16
CA VAL A 46 -2.21 -3.85 -6.11
C VAL A 46 -2.83 -4.57 -7.29
N PHE A 47 -2.00 -5.17 -8.13
CA PHE A 47 -2.46 -6.01 -9.23
C PHE A 47 -2.06 -7.46 -8.99
N PHE A 48 -2.99 -8.36 -9.28
CA PHE A 48 -2.83 -9.80 -9.14
C PHE A 48 -2.75 -10.41 -10.54
N ALA A 49 -1.73 -11.23 -10.78
CA ALA A 49 -1.59 -11.96 -12.03
C ALA A 49 -0.97 -13.34 -11.76
N GLY A 50 -1.68 -14.39 -12.12
CA GLY A 50 -1.25 -15.77 -11.81
C GLY A 50 -1.09 -15.99 -10.30
N ASP A 51 0.09 -16.47 -9.91
CA ASP A 51 0.51 -16.76 -8.53
C ASP A 51 1.13 -15.54 -7.81
N ARG A 52 1.17 -14.37 -8.47
CA ARG A 52 1.82 -13.16 -7.94
C ARG A 52 0.82 -12.03 -7.66
N ALA A 53 1.19 -11.23 -6.67
CA ALA A 53 0.63 -9.93 -6.40
C ALA A 53 1.75 -8.89 -6.48
N TYR A 54 1.45 -7.74 -7.06
CA TYR A 54 2.40 -6.67 -7.27
C TYR A 54 1.80 -5.39 -6.69
N LYS A 55 2.55 -4.70 -5.85
CA LYS A 55 2.09 -3.49 -5.19
C LYS A 55 2.93 -2.29 -5.63
N LEU A 56 2.27 -1.39 -6.34
CA LEU A 56 2.79 -0.10 -6.78
C LEU A 56 2.39 0.98 -5.77
N LYS A 57 3.29 1.87 -5.39
CA LYS A 57 2.95 3.04 -4.57
C LYS A 57 2.49 4.18 -5.47
N LYS A 58 1.40 4.86 -5.11
CA LYS A 58 0.89 6.02 -5.85
C LYS A 58 1.79 7.23 -5.59
N PRO A 59 1.98 8.15 -6.57
CA PRO A 59 2.77 9.36 -6.38
C PRO A 59 1.98 10.41 -5.59
N VAL A 60 1.86 10.19 -4.28
CA VAL A 60 1.06 11.04 -3.39
C VAL A 60 1.95 11.72 -2.34
N ASP A 61 1.55 12.92 -1.94
CA ASP A 61 2.03 13.59 -0.74
C ASP A 61 0.87 13.64 0.25
N LEU A 62 1.04 12.98 1.39
CA LEU A 62 0.15 13.07 2.54
C LEU A 62 0.95 13.69 3.67
N GLU A 63 0.30 14.40 4.60
CA GLU A 63 0.98 15.10 5.72
C GLU A 63 1.95 14.20 6.53
N PHE A 64 1.80 12.88 6.46
CA PHE A 64 2.64 11.88 7.11
C PHE A 64 3.40 10.94 6.14
N LEU A 65 3.25 11.12 4.82
CA LEU A 65 3.76 10.19 3.81
C LEU A 65 4.11 10.88 2.49
N ASP A 66 5.40 10.99 2.21
CA ASP A 66 5.91 11.45 0.91
C ASP A 66 6.26 10.27 0.00
N TYR A 67 5.46 10.09 -1.05
CA TYR A 67 5.71 9.19 -2.18
C TYR A 67 5.80 9.96 -3.51
N THR A 68 6.07 11.26 -3.50
CA THR A 68 6.06 12.09 -4.72
C THR A 68 7.17 11.69 -5.70
N THR A 69 8.33 11.28 -5.20
CA THR A 69 9.48 10.90 -6.03
C THR A 69 9.62 9.39 -6.21
N VAL A 70 10.15 8.97 -7.36
CA VAL A 70 10.48 7.55 -7.63
C VAL A 70 11.45 7.00 -6.57
N ALA A 71 12.42 7.81 -6.14
CA ALA A 71 13.38 7.44 -5.10
C ALA A 71 12.72 7.21 -3.74
N ALA A 72 11.78 8.09 -3.34
CA ALA A 72 11.01 7.92 -2.11
C ALA A 72 10.18 6.63 -2.14
N ARG A 73 9.51 6.35 -3.27
CA ARG A 73 8.74 5.11 -3.46
C ARG A 73 9.62 3.87 -3.45
N ARG A 74 10.81 3.92 -4.04
CA ARG A 74 11.80 2.82 -3.99
C ARG A 74 12.21 2.52 -2.55
N ALA A 75 12.67 3.54 -1.82
CA ALA A 75 13.09 3.39 -0.43
C ALA A 75 11.95 2.84 0.45
N ALA A 76 10.71 3.27 0.19
CA ALA A 76 9.55 2.74 0.88
C ALA A 76 9.25 1.28 0.54
N CYS A 77 9.41 0.86 -0.73
CA CYS A 77 9.25 -0.54 -1.13
C CYS A 77 10.34 -1.43 -0.50
N GLU A 78 11.59 -0.98 -0.46
CA GLU A 78 12.70 -1.68 0.18
C GLU A 78 12.45 -1.88 1.68
N ARG A 79 12.03 -0.82 2.39
CA ARG A 79 11.64 -0.92 3.80
C ARG A 79 10.49 -1.90 4.01
N GLU A 80 9.47 -1.84 3.17
CA GLU A 80 8.31 -2.73 3.24
C GLU A 80 8.73 -4.20 3.09
N VAL A 81 9.56 -4.52 2.09
CA VAL A 81 10.10 -5.87 1.89
C VAL A 81 10.94 -6.30 3.09
N ALA A 82 11.87 -5.45 3.55
CA ALA A 82 12.77 -5.78 4.65
C ALA A 82 12.01 -6.05 5.96
N LEU A 83 11.02 -5.21 6.28
CA LEU A 83 10.21 -5.36 7.48
C LEU A 83 9.29 -6.58 7.39
N ASN A 84 8.55 -6.72 6.29
CA ASN A 84 7.51 -7.74 6.22
C ASN A 84 8.05 -9.14 5.97
N ARG A 85 9.23 -9.29 5.35
CA ARG A 85 9.91 -10.59 5.24
C ARG A 85 10.24 -11.22 6.58
N ARG A 86 10.42 -10.42 7.64
CA ARG A 86 10.64 -10.94 9.01
C ARG A 86 9.43 -11.72 9.52
N PHE A 87 8.24 -11.41 9.02
CA PHE A 87 6.98 -12.03 9.43
C PHE A 87 6.42 -13.00 8.38
N ALA A 88 6.69 -12.76 7.10
CA ALA A 88 6.15 -13.56 6.00
C ALA A 88 7.17 -13.68 4.84
N PRO A 89 8.28 -14.41 5.04
CA PRO A 89 9.38 -14.49 4.08
C PRO A 89 8.98 -15.16 2.75
N ASP A 90 7.99 -16.05 2.77
CA ASP A 90 7.45 -16.75 1.59
C ASP A 90 6.40 -15.93 0.82
N VAL A 91 5.90 -14.86 1.43
CA VAL A 91 4.94 -13.92 0.83
C VAL A 91 5.65 -12.74 0.19
N TYR A 92 6.63 -12.12 0.86
CA TYR A 92 7.31 -10.92 0.35
C TYR A 92 8.55 -11.31 -0.46
N LEU A 93 8.36 -11.47 -1.77
CA LEU A 93 9.34 -12.08 -2.67
C LEU A 93 10.45 -11.11 -3.07
N GLY A 94 10.23 -9.80 -3.00
CA GLY A 94 11.29 -8.80 -3.19
C GLY A 94 10.82 -7.52 -3.85
N LEU A 95 11.79 -6.79 -4.42
CA LEU A 95 11.57 -5.59 -5.20
C LEU A 95 11.50 -5.96 -6.69
N GLY A 96 10.61 -5.29 -7.43
CA GLY A 96 10.53 -5.33 -8.88
C GLY A 96 10.36 -3.95 -9.47
N GLU A 97 10.25 -3.89 -10.79
CA GLU A 97 10.08 -2.64 -11.53
C GLU A 97 8.99 -2.78 -12.59
N LEU A 98 8.14 -1.78 -12.72
CA LEU A 98 7.21 -1.60 -13.83
C LEU A 98 7.78 -0.58 -14.81
N ARG A 99 7.94 -0.98 -16.06
CA ARG A 99 8.35 -0.09 -17.15
C ARG A 99 7.12 0.22 -18.00
N SER A 100 6.67 1.47 -17.93
CA SER A 100 5.74 1.99 -18.92
C SER A 100 6.55 2.47 -20.13
N PRO A 101 6.11 2.23 -21.38
CA PRO A 101 6.76 2.75 -22.58
C PRO A 101 6.95 4.27 -22.54
N ASP A 102 6.02 4.97 -21.89
CA ASP A 102 5.96 6.44 -21.85
C ASP A 102 6.67 7.04 -20.62
N ALA A 103 7.19 6.21 -19.72
CA ALA A 103 7.83 6.67 -18.48
C ALA A 103 9.35 6.76 -18.64
N GLN A 104 9.91 7.90 -18.24
CA GLN A 104 11.37 8.14 -18.27
C GLN A 104 12.14 7.20 -17.32
N ALA A 105 11.51 6.78 -16.22
CA ALA A 105 12.13 5.94 -15.21
C ALA A 105 11.23 4.73 -14.87
N PRO A 106 11.83 3.56 -14.58
CA PRO A 106 11.08 2.42 -14.08
C PRO A 106 10.46 2.73 -12.71
N GLU A 107 9.21 2.33 -12.54
CA GLU A 107 8.46 2.51 -11.30
C GLU A 107 8.69 1.32 -10.36
N PRO A 108 9.24 1.53 -9.15
CA PRO A 108 9.47 0.46 -8.19
C PRO A 108 8.16 -0.13 -7.67
N LEU A 109 8.15 -1.44 -7.45
CA LEU A 109 7.04 -2.15 -6.85
C LEU A 109 7.49 -3.27 -5.92
N VAL A 110 6.62 -3.67 -5.00
CA VAL A 110 6.82 -4.85 -4.16
C VAL A 110 6.22 -6.07 -4.86
N VAL A 111 7.01 -7.12 -5.02
CA VAL A 111 6.57 -8.41 -5.54
C VAL A 111 6.20 -9.32 -4.38
N MET A 112 5.00 -9.86 -4.43
CA MET A 112 4.45 -10.74 -3.40
C MET A 112 3.88 -12.01 -4.01
N ARG A 113 3.78 -13.06 -3.19
CA ARG A 113 2.96 -14.24 -3.51
C ARG A 113 1.49 -13.87 -3.38
N ARG A 114 0.67 -14.27 -4.35
CA ARG A 114 -0.79 -14.13 -4.26
C ARG A 114 -1.30 -15.12 -3.23
N MET A 115 -1.86 -14.61 -2.13
CA MET A 115 -2.45 -15.46 -1.10
C MET A 115 -3.81 -15.99 -1.57
N PRO A 116 -4.05 -17.30 -1.45
CA PRO A 116 -5.37 -17.87 -1.72
C PRO A 116 -6.40 -17.31 -0.72
N ALA A 117 -7.66 -17.26 -1.12
CA ALA A 117 -8.71 -16.54 -0.39
C ALA A 117 -8.89 -17.05 1.05
N ASP A 118 -8.72 -18.35 1.26
CA ASP A 118 -8.83 -19.08 2.53
C ASP A 118 -7.67 -18.79 3.51
N ARG A 119 -6.53 -18.30 3.02
CA ARG A 119 -5.36 -17.92 3.83
C ARG A 119 -5.23 -16.42 4.07
N ARG A 120 -6.24 -15.63 3.72
CA ARG A 120 -6.26 -14.19 4.00
C ARG A 120 -6.60 -13.96 5.47
N LEU A 121 -5.94 -12.99 6.11
CA LEU A 121 -6.21 -12.62 7.50
C LEU A 121 -7.69 -12.22 7.72
N SER A 122 -8.31 -11.59 6.72
CA SER A 122 -9.74 -11.26 6.74
C SER A 122 -10.64 -12.49 6.84
N ALA A 123 -10.22 -13.64 6.31
CA ALA A 123 -10.95 -14.90 6.42
C ALA A 123 -10.76 -15.57 7.80
N TRP A 124 -9.68 -15.23 8.51
CA TRP A 124 -9.35 -15.76 9.85
C TRP A 124 -9.87 -14.90 11.00
N CYS A 125 -10.02 -13.59 10.79
CA CYS A 125 -10.49 -12.65 11.83
C CYS A 125 -11.98 -12.80 12.21
N GLY A 126 -12.70 -13.75 11.58
CA GLY A 126 -14.11 -14.07 11.88
C GLY A 126 -14.35 -15.49 12.39
N LYS A 127 -13.30 -16.24 12.76
CA LYS A 127 -13.40 -17.62 13.28
C LYS A 127 -12.90 -17.79 14.73
N GLY A 128 -12.81 -16.70 15.49
CA GLY A 128 -12.46 -16.69 16.90
C GLY A 128 -13.63 -16.25 17.76
#